data_AF-A0A7X2IHN1-F1
#
_entry.id   AF-A0A7X2IHN1-F1
#
_cell.length_a   1.000
_cell.length_b   1.000
_cell.length_c   1.000
_cell.angle_alpha   90.00
_cell.angle_beta   90.00
_cell.angle_gamma   90.00
#
_symmetry.space_group_name_H-M   'P 1'
#
loop_
_entity.id
_entity.type
_entity.pdbx_description
1 polymer ?
#
loop_
_entity_poly.entity_id
_entity_poly.type
_entity_poly.pdbx_seq_one_letter_code
_entity_poly.pdbx_strand_id
1 'polypeptide(L)'
;MNTSALRLPPSLHVLERGWLSSNNVLLFGRDEVAMIDSGYVAHAEQTQTLVRHVLHQRGRERLDVLLNTHLHSDHCGGNAALHAAYGCRIAIPAAEDDKVRRWDEDALSYRATGQRCPRFAHDQLVRSGDVVRLGDLDWTALAAPGHDPHALLLYCAQEGVLISADALWRNGFGIIFPELDGESGFEEARATLELIRSLDVRTVIPGHGAPFSEVGDALEKAFSRLDYLQADPLRNAHNGIKVLVKFLLLERGRIALADLPAMMREIPLLRITNARFLQMEDAALADWCVVQLQKAGAAASDGVFLLDR
;
A
#
# COMPACT_ATOMS: atom_id res chain seq x y z
N MET A 1 -17.86 26.02 4.83
CA MET A 1 -17.71 25.54 3.44
C MET A 1 -18.43 24.21 3.37
N ASN A 2 -19.40 24.08 2.48
CA ASN A 2 -20.22 22.88 2.36
C ASN A 2 -19.32 21.78 1.76
N THR A 3 -18.79 20.88 2.60
CA THR A 3 -18.09 19.69 2.11
C THR A 3 -19.10 18.89 1.32
N SER A 4 -18.96 18.89 -0.01
CA SER A 4 -19.69 17.97 -0.88
C SER A 4 -19.45 16.57 -0.32
N ALA A 5 -20.50 15.92 0.21
CA ALA A 5 -20.38 14.57 0.73
C ALA A 5 -19.76 13.70 -0.38
N LEU A 6 -18.68 12.99 -0.05
CA LEU A 6 -17.99 12.10 -0.97
C LEU A 6 -19.01 11.10 -1.55
N ARG A 7 -19.24 11.15 -2.86
CA ARG A 7 -20.18 10.25 -3.53
C ARG A 7 -19.40 9.11 -4.17
N LEU A 8 -19.50 7.94 -3.55
CA LEU A 8 -19.08 6.67 -4.15
C LEU A 8 -20.30 5.99 -4.80
N PRO A 9 -20.11 5.22 -5.89
CA PRO A 9 -21.18 4.42 -6.47
C PRO A 9 -21.82 3.51 -5.41
N PRO A 10 -23.15 3.29 -5.41
CA PRO A 10 -23.81 2.40 -4.46
C PRO A 10 -23.28 0.95 -4.50
N SER A 11 -22.73 0.54 -5.63
CA SER A 11 -22.07 -0.75 -5.87
C SER A 11 -20.68 -0.86 -5.22
N LEU A 12 -20.14 0.22 -4.64
CA LEU A 12 -18.81 0.24 -4.05
C LEU A 12 -18.91 0.41 -2.53
N HIS A 13 -18.11 -0.35 -1.79
CA HIS A 13 -17.97 -0.19 -0.34
C HIS A 13 -16.48 -0.18 0.03
N VAL A 14 -16.02 0.91 0.65
CA VAL A 14 -14.63 1.02 1.13
C VAL A 14 -14.60 0.68 2.61
N LEU A 15 -13.82 -0.33 2.97
CA LEU A 15 -13.37 -0.56 4.33
C LEU A 15 -12.10 0.25 4.54
N GLU A 16 -12.23 1.43 5.15
CA GLU A 16 -11.06 2.21 5.57
C GLU A 16 -10.32 1.46 6.68
N ARG A 17 -9.00 1.29 6.51
CA ARG A 17 -8.15 0.53 7.44
C ARG A 17 -7.14 1.46 8.12
N GLY A 18 -6.61 1.02 9.26
CA GLY A 18 -5.50 1.71 9.91
C GLY A 18 -4.19 1.46 9.15
N TRP A 19 -3.17 2.28 9.41
CA TRP A 19 -1.89 2.34 8.66
C TRP A 19 -1.12 1.03 8.45
N LEU A 20 -1.38 -0.03 9.23
CA LEU A 20 -0.74 -1.33 9.01
C LEU A 20 -1.31 -2.07 7.80
N SER A 21 -2.56 -1.79 7.41
CA SER A 21 -3.26 -2.46 6.32
C SER A 21 -3.70 -1.45 5.30
N SER A 22 -3.55 -1.77 4.01
CA SER A 22 -4.22 -1.01 2.97
C SER A 22 -5.75 -1.10 3.13
N ASN A 23 -6.44 -0.09 2.64
CA ASN A 23 -7.88 -0.08 2.41
C ASN A 23 -8.29 -1.31 1.61
N ASN A 24 -9.50 -1.78 1.89
CA ASN A 24 -10.13 -2.82 1.08
C ASN A 24 -11.35 -2.25 0.37
N VAL A 25 -11.48 -2.51 -0.92
CA VAL A 25 -12.58 -1.97 -1.72
C VAL A 25 -13.43 -3.11 -2.25
N LEU A 26 -14.65 -3.27 -1.73
CA LEU A 26 -15.61 -4.25 -2.23
C LEU A 26 -16.43 -3.64 -3.36
N LEU A 27 -16.58 -4.40 -4.45
CA LEU A 27 -17.33 -4.03 -5.65
C LEU A 27 -18.43 -5.07 -5.88
N PHE A 28 -19.68 -4.62 -5.85
CA PHE A 28 -20.87 -5.44 -5.96
C PHE A 28 -21.45 -5.33 -7.36
N GLY A 29 -21.49 -6.45 -8.08
CA GLY A 29 -22.24 -6.59 -9.33
C GLY A 29 -23.59 -7.26 -9.13
N ARG A 30 -24.19 -7.74 -10.22
CA ARG A 30 -25.37 -8.61 -10.18
C ARG A 30 -25.00 -10.02 -9.74
N ASP A 31 -23.99 -10.60 -10.39
CA ASP A 31 -23.62 -12.01 -10.26
C ASP A 31 -22.23 -12.21 -9.63
N GLU A 32 -21.45 -11.15 -9.44
CA GLU A 32 -20.08 -11.19 -8.91
C GLU A 32 -19.91 -10.18 -7.76
N VAL A 33 -19.14 -10.54 -6.74
CA VAL A 33 -18.52 -9.60 -5.80
C VAL A 33 -17.01 -9.66 -5.94
N ALA A 34 -16.39 -8.53 -6.23
CA ALA A 34 -14.95 -8.39 -6.26
C ALA A 34 -14.45 -7.59 -5.05
N MET A 35 -13.17 -7.74 -4.73
CA MET A 35 -12.47 -6.96 -3.72
C MET A 35 -11.11 -6.54 -4.26
N ILE A 36 -10.69 -5.33 -3.91
CA ILE A 36 -9.35 -4.83 -4.22
C ILE A 36 -8.55 -4.69 -2.93
N ASP A 37 -7.37 -5.31 -2.94
CA ASP A 37 -6.43 -5.47 -1.84
C ASP A 37 -7.02 -6.09 -0.55
N SER A 38 -6.17 -6.73 0.27
CA SER A 38 -6.59 -7.57 1.39
C SER A 38 -5.97 -7.22 2.74
N GLY A 39 -5.19 -6.14 2.82
CA GLY A 39 -4.56 -5.72 4.07
C GLY A 39 -3.37 -6.59 4.47
N TYR A 40 -2.78 -6.26 5.63
CA TYR A 40 -1.68 -7.04 6.22
C TYR A 40 -2.12 -8.33 6.94
N VAL A 41 -1.21 -9.31 7.00
CA VAL A 41 -1.47 -10.64 7.57
C VAL A 41 -1.88 -10.60 9.05
N ALA A 42 -1.33 -9.69 9.84
CA ALA A 42 -1.69 -9.55 11.26
C ALA A 42 -3.17 -9.19 11.44
N HIS A 43 -3.80 -8.61 10.41
CA HIS A 43 -5.22 -8.26 10.39
C HIS A 43 -6.08 -9.23 9.57
N ALA A 44 -5.57 -10.38 9.13
CA ALA A 44 -6.31 -11.30 8.25
C ALA A 44 -7.68 -11.72 8.82
N GLU A 45 -7.76 -12.06 10.11
CA GLU A 45 -9.03 -12.41 10.78
C GLU A 45 -10.00 -11.22 10.85
N GLN A 46 -9.47 -10.02 11.14
CA GLN A 46 -10.26 -8.80 11.16
C GLN A 46 -10.80 -8.48 9.75
N THR A 47 -9.95 -8.58 8.73
CA THR A 47 -10.34 -8.39 7.32
C THR A 47 -11.44 -9.37 6.92
N GLN A 48 -11.29 -10.67 7.20
CA GLN A 48 -12.36 -11.66 6.95
C GLN A 48 -13.67 -11.29 7.65
N THR A 49 -13.60 -10.84 8.90
CA THR A 49 -14.79 -10.47 9.67
C THR A 49 -15.50 -9.25 9.08
N LEU A 50 -14.75 -8.22 8.67
CA LEU A 50 -15.30 -7.04 8.02
C LEU A 50 -15.91 -7.38 6.66
N VAL A 51 -15.20 -8.15 5.83
CA VAL A 51 -15.69 -8.61 4.51
C VAL A 51 -16.98 -9.40 4.68
N ARG A 52 -17.00 -10.40 5.57
CA ARG A 52 -18.20 -11.19 5.88
C ARG A 52 -19.37 -10.31 6.31
N HIS A 53 -19.12 -9.31 7.16
CA HIS A 53 -20.15 -8.39 7.62
C HIS A 53 -20.77 -7.59 6.46
N VAL A 54 -19.94 -6.99 5.61
CA VAL A 54 -20.42 -6.21 4.46
C VAL A 54 -21.15 -7.09 3.45
N LEU A 55 -20.64 -8.30 3.17
CA LEU A 55 -21.31 -9.27 2.30
C LEU A 55 -22.73 -9.60 2.83
N HIS A 56 -22.87 -9.95 4.11
CA HIS A 56 -24.17 -10.24 4.70
C HIS A 56 -25.13 -9.04 4.67
N GLN A 57 -24.64 -7.83 4.95
CA GLN A 57 -25.46 -6.61 4.85
C GLN A 57 -26.00 -6.37 3.44
N ARG A 58 -25.29 -6.84 2.41
CA ARG A 58 -25.68 -6.74 1.00
C ARG A 58 -26.40 -7.99 0.49
N GLY A 59 -26.73 -8.95 1.37
CA GLY A 59 -27.38 -10.21 0.99
C GLY A 59 -26.51 -11.11 0.10
N ARG A 60 -25.20 -11.06 0.29
CA ARG A 60 -24.21 -11.85 -0.45
C ARG A 60 -23.52 -12.84 0.49
N GLU A 61 -23.17 -14.00 -0.06
CA GLU A 61 -22.54 -15.09 0.70
C GLU A 61 -21.09 -15.32 0.30
N ARG A 62 -20.66 -14.75 -0.84
CA ARG A 62 -19.36 -15.05 -1.45
C ARG A 62 -18.63 -13.79 -1.90
N LEU A 63 -17.30 -13.90 -1.83
CA LEU A 63 -16.35 -13.07 -2.56
C LEU A 63 -15.83 -13.91 -3.73
N ASP A 64 -15.95 -13.40 -4.96
CA ASP A 64 -15.66 -14.17 -6.18
C ASP A 64 -14.29 -13.84 -6.76
N VAL A 65 -13.86 -12.59 -6.64
CA VAL A 65 -12.58 -12.08 -7.17
C VAL A 65 -11.87 -11.24 -6.11
N LEU A 66 -10.58 -11.45 -5.97
CA LEU A 66 -9.67 -10.59 -5.22
C LEU A 66 -8.57 -10.11 -6.16
N LEU A 67 -8.50 -8.81 -6.40
CA LEU A 67 -7.49 -8.21 -7.27
C LEU A 67 -6.51 -7.39 -6.43
N ASN A 68 -5.21 -7.60 -6.62
CA ASN A 68 -4.19 -6.79 -5.98
C ASN A 68 -3.70 -5.66 -6.89
N THR A 69 -3.57 -4.46 -6.32
CA THR A 69 -2.98 -3.31 -7.02
C THR A 69 -1.48 -3.47 -7.19
N HIS A 70 -0.82 -4.00 -6.16
CA HIS A 70 0.58 -4.42 -6.12
C HIS A 70 0.77 -5.40 -4.97
N LEU A 71 1.97 -5.97 -4.84
CA LEU A 71 2.23 -7.10 -3.93
C LEU A 71 3.06 -6.74 -2.70
N HIS A 72 2.93 -5.53 -2.18
CA HIS A 72 3.39 -5.26 -0.82
C HIS A 72 2.52 -6.00 0.20
N SER A 73 3.15 -6.36 1.32
CA SER A 73 2.55 -7.29 2.29
C SER A 73 1.27 -6.76 2.93
N ASP A 74 1.13 -5.45 3.03
CA ASP A 74 -0.06 -4.76 3.55
C ASP A 74 -1.18 -4.59 2.53
N HIS A 75 -0.94 -4.95 1.26
CA HIS A 75 -1.95 -5.00 0.20
C HIS A 75 -2.40 -6.43 -0.13
N CYS A 76 -1.56 -7.43 0.11
CA CYS A 76 -1.85 -8.82 -0.26
C CYS A 76 -1.77 -9.84 0.89
N GLY A 77 -1.45 -9.41 2.11
CA GLY A 77 -1.27 -10.28 3.28
C GLY A 77 -2.53 -11.04 3.72
N GLY A 78 -3.72 -10.57 3.33
CA GLY A 78 -5.00 -11.26 3.55
C GLY A 78 -5.38 -12.25 2.44
N ASN A 79 -4.63 -12.35 1.34
CA ASN A 79 -5.01 -13.12 0.15
C ASN A 79 -5.27 -14.59 0.46
N ALA A 80 -4.30 -15.27 1.09
CA ALA A 80 -4.42 -16.69 1.42
C ALA A 80 -5.61 -16.97 2.33
N ALA A 81 -5.86 -16.08 3.29
CA ALA A 81 -6.95 -16.20 4.25
C ALA A 81 -8.32 -16.00 3.57
N LEU A 82 -8.46 -15.02 2.68
CA LEU A 82 -9.71 -14.78 1.95
C LEU A 82 -9.99 -15.88 0.91
N HIS A 83 -8.95 -16.35 0.21
CA HIS A 83 -9.08 -17.48 -0.72
C HIS A 83 -9.53 -18.74 0.02
N ALA A 84 -8.93 -19.07 1.17
CA ALA A 84 -9.35 -20.22 1.98
C ALA A 84 -10.81 -20.10 2.46
N ALA A 85 -11.28 -18.89 2.76
CA ALA A 85 -12.62 -18.64 3.26
C ALA A 85 -13.71 -18.68 2.16
N TYR A 86 -13.42 -18.19 0.96
CA TYR A 86 -14.43 -17.96 -0.09
C TYR A 86 -14.20 -18.71 -1.40
N GLY A 87 -12.99 -19.24 -1.61
CA GLY A 87 -12.55 -19.78 -2.90
C GLY A 87 -12.51 -18.72 -4.00
N CYS A 88 -12.26 -17.46 -3.65
CA CYS A 88 -12.17 -16.37 -4.62
C CYS A 88 -10.98 -16.57 -5.56
N ARG A 89 -11.15 -16.16 -6.82
CA ARG A 89 -10.07 -16.09 -7.79
C ARG A 89 -9.16 -14.91 -7.46
N ILE A 90 -7.85 -15.10 -7.48
CA ILE A 90 -6.89 -14.04 -7.22
C ILE A 90 -6.32 -13.51 -8.54
N ALA A 91 -6.41 -12.20 -8.74
CA ALA A 91 -5.81 -11.48 -9.86
C ALA A 91 -4.66 -10.60 -9.37
N ILE A 92 -3.52 -10.64 -10.06
CA ILE A 92 -2.33 -9.85 -9.71
C ILE A 92 -1.77 -9.10 -10.93
N PRO A 93 -0.90 -8.09 -10.73
CA PRO A 93 -0.17 -7.49 -11.84
C PRO A 93 0.64 -8.54 -12.62
N ALA A 94 0.56 -8.51 -13.95
CA ALA A 94 1.15 -9.54 -14.80
C ALA A 94 2.67 -9.66 -14.67
N ALA A 95 3.35 -8.56 -14.32
CA ALA A 95 4.81 -8.54 -14.12
C ALA A 95 5.25 -9.31 -12.86
N GLU A 96 4.32 -9.65 -11.97
CA GLU A 96 4.57 -10.39 -10.74
C GLU A 96 4.39 -11.92 -10.87
N ASP A 97 3.98 -12.41 -12.06
CA ASP A 97 3.64 -13.83 -12.30
C ASP A 97 4.72 -14.80 -11.79
N ASP A 98 5.95 -14.66 -12.33
CA ASP A 98 7.06 -15.54 -12.01
C ASP A 98 7.48 -15.47 -10.54
N LYS A 99 7.39 -14.29 -9.93
CA LYS A 99 7.72 -14.07 -8.52
C LYS A 99 6.74 -14.81 -7.61
N VAL A 100 5.44 -14.73 -7.91
CA VAL A 100 4.39 -15.44 -7.15
C VAL A 100 4.40 -16.95 -7.41
N ARG A 101 4.59 -17.41 -8.66
CA ARG A 101 4.69 -18.85 -8.98
C ARG A 101 5.81 -19.53 -8.22
N ARG A 102 6.98 -18.89 -8.17
CA ARG A 102 8.15 -19.39 -7.41
C ARG A 102 8.01 -19.10 -5.91
N TRP A 103 7.19 -18.11 -5.54
CA TRP A 103 7.12 -17.52 -4.20
C TRP A 103 8.49 -17.06 -3.74
N ASP A 104 9.10 -16.24 -4.59
CA ASP A 104 10.40 -15.65 -4.37
C ASP A 104 10.22 -14.44 -3.42
N GLU A 105 10.33 -14.69 -2.11
CA GLU A 105 10.11 -13.68 -1.07
C GLU A 105 11.13 -12.52 -1.09
N ASP A 106 12.28 -12.72 -1.74
CA ASP A 106 13.23 -11.65 -1.97
C ASP A 106 12.73 -10.75 -3.12
N ALA A 107 12.30 -11.34 -4.24
CA ALA A 107 11.75 -10.59 -5.37
C ALA A 107 10.37 -9.96 -5.10
N LEU A 108 9.62 -10.49 -4.13
CA LEU A 108 8.37 -9.93 -3.60
C LEU A 108 8.60 -8.93 -2.45
N SER A 109 9.86 -8.53 -2.21
CA SER A 109 10.31 -7.56 -1.19
C SER A 109 10.04 -7.90 0.28
N TYR A 110 9.33 -8.98 0.60
CA TYR A 110 8.98 -9.36 1.98
C TYR A 110 10.23 -9.54 2.86
N ARG A 111 11.24 -10.28 2.38
CA ARG A 111 12.50 -10.46 3.11
C ARG A 111 13.29 -9.16 3.21
N ALA A 112 13.35 -8.40 2.12
CA ALA A 112 14.08 -7.14 2.06
C ALA A 112 13.55 -6.11 3.07
N THR A 113 12.23 -6.10 3.29
CA THR A 113 11.52 -5.18 4.20
C THR A 113 11.31 -5.75 5.61
N GLY A 114 11.63 -7.03 5.85
CA GLY A 114 11.37 -7.69 7.13
C GLY A 114 9.89 -7.94 7.41
N GLN A 115 9.06 -7.98 6.35
CA GLN A 115 7.62 -8.14 6.41
C GLN A 115 7.18 -9.56 6.09
N ARG A 116 5.90 -9.87 6.33
CA ARG A 116 5.35 -11.21 6.11
C ARG A 116 4.11 -11.17 5.24
N CYS A 117 4.05 -12.10 4.30
CA CYS A 117 2.86 -12.39 3.52
C CYS A 117 2.71 -13.91 3.44
N PRO A 118 1.55 -14.49 3.77
CA PRO A 118 1.31 -15.91 3.55
C PRO A 118 1.30 -16.26 2.06
N ARG A 119 1.89 -17.41 1.71
CA ARG A 119 1.90 -17.92 0.34
C ARG A 119 0.48 -18.08 -0.21
N PHE A 120 0.26 -17.52 -1.40
CA PHE A 120 -0.95 -17.71 -2.19
C PHE A 120 -0.60 -18.04 -3.65
N ALA A 121 -1.58 -18.53 -4.40
CA ALA A 121 -1.52 -18.69 -5.85
C ALA A 121 -2.46 -17.67 -6.51
N HIS A 122 -2.20 -17.33 -7.77
CA HIS A 122 -3.08 -16.47 -8.55
C HIS A 122 -3.73 -17.26 -9.70
N ASP A 123 -4.88 -16.78 -10.14
CA ASP A 123 -5.68 -17.34 -11.22
C ASP A 123 -5.64 -16.47 -12.48
N GLN A 124 -5.40 -15.16 -12.32
CA GLN A 124 -5.46 -14.18 -13.39
C GLN A 124 -4.31 -13.18 -13.31
N LEU A 125 -3.90 -12.69 -14.47
CA LEU A 125 -2.86 -11.68 -14.64
C LEU A 125 -3.46 -10.44 -15.30
N VAL A 126 -3.19 -9.28 -14.74
CA VAL A 126 -3.69 -7.98 -15.22
C VAL A 126 -2.53 -7.15 -15.75
N ARG A 127 -2.62 -6.68 -16.98
CA ARG A 127 -1.63 -5.80 -17.63
C ARG A 127 -2.14 -4.37 -17.66
N SER A 128 -1.23 -3.41 -17.72
CA SER A 128 -1.58 -2.03 -18.05
C SER A 128 -2.27 -1.98 -19.41
N GLY A 129 -3.37 -1.25 -19.49
CA GLY A 129 -4.25 -1.16 -20.66
C GLY A 129 -5.39 -2.17 -20.66
N ASP A 130 -5.37 -3.19 -19.81
CA ASP A 130 -6.48 -4.13 -19.70
C ASP A 130 -7.70 -3.43 -19.11
N VAL A 131 -8.89 -3.80 -19.61
CA VAL A 131 -10.16 -3.47 -18.97
C VAL A 131 -10.62 -4.69 -18.19
N VAL A 132 -10.67 -4.55 -16.87
CA VAL A 132 -11.15 -5.60 -15.95
C VAL A 132 -12.56 -5.25 -15.47
N ARG A 133 -13.48 -6.19 -15.59
CA ARG A 133 -14.82 -6.10 -15.00
C ARG A 133 -14.73 -6.57 -13.55
N LEU A 134 -15.06 -5.70 -12.61
CA LEU A 134 -15.11 -6.02 -11.17
C LEU A 134 -16.49 -5.65 -10.63
N GLY A 135 -17.27 -6.66 -10.25
CA GLY A 135 -18.71 -6.48 -10.07
C GLY A 135 -19.36 -6.10 -11.41
N ASP A 136 -20.10 -4.99 -11.46
CA ASP A 136 -20.74 -4.51 -12.71
C ASP A 136 -19.98 -3.36 -13.40
N LEU A 137 -18.84 -2.93 -12.86
CA LEU A 137 -18.09 -1.78 -13.37
C LEU A 137 -16.84 -2.19 -14.15
N ASP A 138 -16.58 -1.48 -15.24
CA ASP A 138 -15.33 -1.59 -16.00
C ASP A 138 -14.24 -0.69 -15.40
N TRP A 139 -13.08 -1.29 -15.19
CA TRP A 139 -11.89 -0.62 -14.67
C TRP A 139 -10.75 -0.77 -15.66
N THR A 140 -10.18 0.35 -16.10
CA THR A 140 -8.94 0.32 -16.87
C THR A 140 -7.76 0.21 -15.91
N ALA A 141 -6.95 -0.84 -16.05
CA ALA A 141 -5.71 -0.98 -15.32
C ALA A 141 -4.63 -0.08 -15.96
N LEU A 142 -3.96 0.71 -15.16
CA LEU A 142 -2.94 1.67 -15.62
C LEU A 142 -1.65 1.45 -14.83
N ALA A 143 -0.52 1.33 -15.51
CA ALA A 143 0.79 1.23 -14.84
C ALA A 143 1.02 2.45 -13.93
N ALA A 144 1.53 2.18 -12.73
CA ALA A 144 1.75 3.16 -11.68
C ALA A 144 3.16 3.06 -11.06
N PRO A 145 4.24 2.98 -11.86
CA PRO A 145 5.58 2.81 -11.31
C PRO A 145 5.96 4.00 -10.43
N GLY A 146 6.83 3.75 -9.46
CA GLY A 146 7.30 4.75 -8.48
C GLY A 146 7.37 4.15 -7.09
N HIS A 147 6.22 3.99 -6.42
CA HIS A 147 6.16 3.30 -5.13
C HIS A 147 6.65 1.85 -5.24
N ASP A 148 6.09 1.13 -6.22
CA ASP A 148 6.47 -0.21 -6.64
C ASP A 148 6.53 -0.21 -8.19
N PRO A 149 7.54 -0.82 -8.84
CA PRO A 149 7.69 -0.79 -10.30
C PRO A 149 6.55 -1.44 -11.09
N HIS A 150 5.76 -2.31 -10.45
CA HIS A 150 4.74 -3.14 -11.08
C HIS A 150 3.33 -2.79 -10.60
N ALA A 151 3.17 -1.72 -9.82
CA ALA A 151 1.88 -1.28 -9.33
C ALA A 151 0.92 -0.87 -10.44
N LEU A 152 -0.36 -1.06 -10.16
CA LEU A 152 -1.47 -0.67 -11.02
C LEU A 152 -2.41 0.31 -10.31
N LEU A 153 -2.81 1.36 -11.02
CA LEU A 153 -4.05 2.08 -10.73
C LEU A 153 -5.22 1.36 -11.40
N LEU A 154 -6.43 1.55 -10.85
CA LEU A 154 -7.66 1.10 -11.49
C LEU A 154 -8.59 2.31 -11.66
N TYR A 155 -8.86 2.66 -12.92
CA TYR A 155 -9.68 3.83 -13.26
C TYR A 155 -11.03 3.40 -13.83
N CYS A 156 -12.11 3.78 -13.16
CA CYS A 156 -13.47 3.63 -13.66
C CYS A 156 -13.94 4.97 -14.24
N ALA A 157 -13.81 5.14 -15.57
CA ALA A 157 -14.15 6.38 -16.26
C ALA A 157 -15.63 6.76 -16.10
N GLN A 158 -16.54 5.78 -16.18
CA GLN A 158 -17.98 6.01 -16.02
C GLN A 158 -18.31 6.67 -14.68
N GLU A 159 -17.67 6.22 -13.61
CA GLU A 159 -17.91 6.73 -12.26
C GLU A 159 -16.92 7.83 -11.86
N GLY A 160 -15.91 8.14 -12.68
CA GLY A 160 -14.83 9.06 -12.35
C GLY A 160 -14.10 8.68 -11.06
N VAL A 161 -13.98 7.37 -10.78
CA VAL A 161 -13.33 6.84 -9.57
C VAL A 161 -11.97 6.28 -9.95
N LEU A 162 -10.95 6.69 -9.19
CA LEU A 162 -9.61 6.12 -9.28
C LEU A 162 -9.28 5.38 -7.99
N ILE A 163 -8.88 4.12 -8.11
CA ILE A 163 -8.20 3.42 -7.02
C ILE A 163 -6.71 3.63 -7.26
N SER A 164 -6.12 4.49 -6.44
CA SER A 164 -4.74 4.97 -6.64
C SER A 164 -3.70 4.14 -5.92
N ALA A 165 -4.13 3.23 -5.03
CA ALA A 165 -3.24 2.53 -4.11
C ALA A 165 -2.24 3.51 -3.47
N ASP A 166 -0.94 3.25 -3.60
CA ASP A 166 0.12 4.05 -3.00
C ASP A 166 0.73 5.11 -3.91
N ALA A 167 0.19 5.26 -5.12
CA ALA A 167 0.63 6.30 -6.06
C ALA A 167 0.12 7.71 -5.70
N LEU A 168 -1.05 7.80 -5.05
CA LEU A 168 -1.60 9.08 -4.61
C LEU A 168 -2.49 8.91 -3.37
N TRP A 169 -2.14 9.61 -2.31
CA TRP A 169 -2.92 9.79 -1.10
C TRP A 169 -3.37 11.25 -0.96
N ARG A 170 -4.31 11.53 -0.05
CA ARG A 170 -4.81 12.90 0.21
C ARG A 170 -3.68 13.91 0.52
N ASN A 171 -2.60 13.44 1.16
CA ASN A 171 -1.46 14.25 1.57
C ASN A 171 -0.12 13.63 1.15
N GLY A 172 0.01 13.20 -0.11
CA GLY A 172 1.27 12.69 -0.66
C GLY A 172 1.09 11.35 -1.37
N PHE A 173 1.99 10.41 -1.10
CA PHE A 173 2.06 9.08 -1.71
C PHE A 173 2.94 8.17 -0.83
N GLY A 174 2.99 6.88 -1.15
CA GLY A 174 3.80 5.87 -0.48
C GLY A 174 5.31 6.14 -0.53
N ILE A 175 6.11 5.30 0.12
CA ILE A 175 7.58 5.40 -0.02
C ILE A 175 7.95 5.06 -1.47
N ILE A 176 8.92 5.76 -2.07
CA ILE A 176 9.49 5.33 -3.34
C ILE A 176 10.64 4.36 -3.03
N PHE A 177 10.32 3.06 -3.04
CA PHE A 177 11.24 1.98 -2.70
C PHE A 177 12.42 1.81 -3.66
N PRO A 178 12.25 1.90 -5.00
CA PRO A 178 13.35 1.72 -5.96
C PRO A 178 14.58 2.60 -5.66
N GLU A 179 14.34 3.86 -5.29
CA GLU A 179 15.39 4.84 -4.96
C GLU A 179 16.23 4.45 -3.74
N LEU A 180 15.67 3.65 -2.82
CA LEU A 180 16.40 3.17 -1.63
C LEU A 180 17.42 2.08 -1.98
N ASP A 181 17.15 1.29 -3.02
CA ASP A 181 18.04 0.24 -3.53
C ASP A 181 18.90 0.73 -4.72
N GLY A 182 18.73 1.99 -5.11
CA GLY A 182 19.51 2.64 -6.17
C GLY A 182 18.97 2.47 -7.57
N GLU A 183 17.71 2.04 -7.71
CA GLU A 183 16.94 2.08 -8.94
C GLU A 183 16.21 3.42 -9.09
N SER A 184 15.77 3.76 -10.31
CA SER A 184 14.95 4.96 -10.53
C SER A 184 13.53 4.73 -10.01
N GLY A 185 13.00 5.70 -9.28
CA GLY A 185 11.58 5.72 -8.91
C GLY A 185 10.98 7.13 -8.88
N PHE A 186 11.77 8.19 -8.81
CA PHE A 186 11.24 9.55 -8.80
C PHE A 186 10.65 9.98 -10.15
N GLU A 187 11.31 9.64 -11.25
CA GLU A 187 10.81 9.97 -12.60
C GLU A 187 9.52 9.21 -12.91
N GLU A 188 9.48 7.95 -12.52
CA GLU A 188 8.33 7.06 -12.62
C GLU A 188 7.15 7.56 -11.78
N ALA A 189 7.39 7.91 -10.50
CA ALA A 189 6.37 8.48 -9.64
C ALA A 189 5.82 9.79 -10.22
N ARG A 190 6.68 10.64 -10.79
CA ARG A 190 6.23 11.87 -11.47
C ARG A 190 5.33 11.55 -12.66
N ALA A 191 5.74 10.62 -13.52
CA ALA A 191 4.96 10.20 -14.67
C ALA A 191 3.60 9.63 -14.25
N THR A 192 3.55 8.87 -13.16
CA THR A 192 2.31 8.36 -12.58
C THR A 192 1.39 9.48 -12.08
N LEU A 193 1.92 10.49 -11.37
CA LEU A 193 1.13 11.66 -10.95
C LEU A 193 0.62 12.48 -12.14
N GLU A 194 1.43 12.62 -13.19
CA GLU A 194 1.05 13.28 -14.44
C GLU A 194 -0.04 12.52 -15.18
N LEU A 195 0.04 11.19 -15.22
CA LEU A 195 -1.03 10.34 -15.73
C LEU A 195 -2.33 10.59 -14.95
N ILE A 196 -2.29 10.56 -13.62
CA ILE A 196 -3.49 10.83 -12.79
C ILE A 196 -4.06 12.21 -13.10
N ARG A 197 -3.21 13.23 -13.25
CA ARG A 197 -3.63 14.60 -13.60
C ARG A 197 -4.33 14.68 -14.95
N SER A 198 -4.01 13.79 -15.90
CA SER A 198 -4.62 13.75 -17.23
C SER A 198 -6.00 13.06 -17.28
N LEU A 199 -6.37 12.33 -16.23
CA LEU A 199 -7.64 11.60 -16.14
C LEU A 199 -8.75 12.50 -15.57
N ASP A 200 -9.99 12.27 -15.99
CA ASP A 200 -11.18 12.89 -15.38
C ASP A 200 -11.56 12.15 -14.08
N VAL A 201 -10.81 12.40 -13.02
CA VAL A 201 -10.99 11.78 -11.70
C VAL A 201 -11.76 12.73 -10.79
N ARG A 202 -12.90 12.24 -10.28
CA ARG A 202 -13.75 12.95 -9.32
C ARG A 202 -13.51 12.49 -7.88
N THR A 203 -13.20 11.21 -7.71
CA THR A 203 -12.96 10.59 -6.40
C THR A 203 -11.76 9.65 -6.48
N VAL A 204 -10.87 9.75 -5.49
CA VAL A 204 -9.74 8.85 -5.31
C VAL A 204 -9.98 7.98 -4.08
N ILE A 205 -9.72 6.68 -4.22
CA ILE A 205 -9.65 5.71 -3.13
C ILE A 205 -8.18 5.30 -3.00
N PRO A 206 -7.47 5.84 -1.99
CA PRO A 206 -6.07 5.51 -1.78
C PRO A 206 -5.89 4.12 -1.16
N GLY A 207 -4.65 3.63 -1.22
CA GLY A 207 -4.19 2.48 -0.46
C GLY A 207 -4.29 2.71 1.04
N HIS A 208 -3.98 3.93 1.52
CA HIS A 208 -4.06 4.27 2.95
C HIS A 208 -4.83 5.56 3.21
N GLY A 209 -5.67 5.55 4.25
CA GLY A 209 -6.48 6.69 4.70
C GLY A 209 -7.81 6.87 3.94
N ALA A 210 -8.57 7.89 4.32
CA ALA A 210 -9.91 8.12 3.78
C ALA A 210 -9.93 8.46 2.27
N PRO A 211 -10.92 7.95 1.51
CA PRO A 211 -11.20 8.44 0.15
C PRO A 211 -11.41 9.96 0.11
N PHE A 212 -11.16 10.56 -1.07
CA PHE A 212 -11.17 12.02 -1.23
C PHE A 212 -11.60 12.49 -2.62
N SER A 213 -12.08 13.72 -2.70
CA SER A 213 -12.49 14.38 -3.96
C SER A 213 -11.66 15.61 -4.31
N GLU A 214 -10.79 16.05 -3.40
CA GLU A 214 -9.87 17.17 -3.59
C GLU A 214 -8.64 16.74 -4.40
N VAL A 215 -8.86 16.25 -5.63
CA VAL A 215 -7.82 15.61 -6.46
C VAL A 215 -6.72 16.60 -6.84
N GLY A 216 -7.07 17.82 -7.23
CA GLY A 216 -6.13 18.88 -7.58
C GLY A 216 -5.18 19.20 -6.41
N ASP A 217 -5.74 19.52 -5.24
CA ASP A 217 -4.95 19.80 -4.03
C ASP A 217 -4.06 18.63 -3.61
N ALA A 218 -4.55 17.38 -3.75
CA ALA A 218 -3.76 16.20 -3.43
C ALA A 218 -2.58 16.03 -4.41
N LEU A 219 -2.80 16.26 -5.71
CA LEU A 219 -1.74 16.23 -6.72
C LEU A 219 -0.70 17.32 -6.48
N GLU A 220 -1.10 18.55 -6.15
CA GLU A 220 -0.16 19.64 -5.84
C GLU A 220 0.73 19.28 -4.64
N LYS A 221 0.13 18.73 -3.57
CA LYS A 221 0.88 18.22 -2.41
C LYS A 221 1.81 17.07 -2.79
N ALA A 222 1.36 16.16 -3.66
CA ALA A 222 2.16 15.04 -4.12
C ALA A 222 3.36 15.52 -4.95
N PHE A 223 3.18 16.41 -5.93
CA PHE A 223 4.28 16.99 -6.70
C PHE A 223 5.25 17.76 -5.79
N SER A 224 4.74 18.58 -4.87
CA SER A 224 5.57 19.31 -3.92
C SER A 224 6.40 18.38 -3.03
N ARG A 225 5.79 17.29 -2.53
CA ARG A 225 6.50 16.25 -1.76
C ARG A 225 7.54 15.53 -2.61
N LEU A 226 7.23 15.23 -3.87
CA LEU A 226 8.13 14.56 -4.79
C LEU A 226 9.36 15.42 -5.07
N ASP A 227 9.16 16.70 -5.40
CA ASP A 227 10.23 17.69 -5.58
C ASP A 227 11.11 17.79 -4.33
N TYR A 228 10.48 17.82 -3.15
CA TYR A 228 11.19 17.84 -1.87
C TYR A 228 12.06 16.61 -1.67
N LEU A 229 11.56 15.40 -1.93
CA LEU A 229 12.31 14.15 -1.76
C LEU A 229 13.43 14.00 -2.80
N GLN A 230 13.16 14.38 -4.06
CA GLN A 230 14.11 14.27 -5.17
C GLN A 230 15.27 15.26 -5.04
N ALA A 231 15.05 16.43 -4.41
CA ALA A 231 16.08 17.46 -4.27
C ALA A 231 17.27 17.07 -3.37
N ASP A 232 17.11 16.06 -2.51
CA ASP A 232 18.18 15.56 -1.64
C ASP A 232 17.95 14.07 -1.31
N PRO A 233 18.85 13.16 -1.75
CA PRO A 233 18.69 11.73 -1.56
C PRO A 233 18.57 11.33 -0.07
N LEU A 234 19.14 12.11 0.86
CA LEU A 234 18.99 11.85 2.29
C LEU A 234 17.54 11.94 2.75
N ARG A 235 16.70 12.75 2.10
CA ARG A 235 15.29 12.94 2.49
C ARG A 235 14.48 11.67 2.25
N ASN A 236 14.66 11.01 1.12
CA ASN A 236 13.98 9.74 0.86
C ASN A 236 14.54 8.61 1.73
N ALA A 237 15.86 8.54 1.92
CA ALA A 237 16.49 7.58 2.84
C ALA A 237 15.94 7.72 4.27
N HIS A 238 15.90 8.95 4.80
CA HIS A 238 15.31 9.23 6.11
C HIS A 238 13.83 8.87 6.18
N ASN A 239 13.05 9.15 5.13
CA ASN A 239 11.64 8.80 5.06
C ASN A 239 11.46 7.27 5.07
N GLY A 240 12.20 6.55 4.23
CA GLY A 240 12.17 5.10 4.11
C GLY A 240 12.44 4.40 5.42
N ILE A 241 13.54 4.77 6.11
CA ILE A 241 13.89 4.17 7.41
C ILE A 241 12.79 4.39 8.45
N LYS A 242 12.28 5.62 8.58
CA LYS A 242 11.22 5.91 9.55
C LYS A 242 9.96 5.11 9.27
N VAL A 243 9.52 5.03 8.01
CA VAL A 243 8.29 4.32 7.68
C VAL A 243 8.46 2.82 7.88
N LEU A 244 9.60 2.23 7.49
CA LEU A 244 9.87 0.80 7.74
C LEU A 244 9.88 0.46 9.24
N VAL A 245 10.54 1.26 10.07
CA VAL A 245 10.54 1.05 11.52
C VAL A 245 9.15 1.28 12.12
N LYS A 246 8.41 2.30 11.67
CA LYS A 246 7.02 2.53 12.09
C LYS A 246 6.12 1.36 11.70
N PHE A 247 6.29 0.78 10.51
CA PHE A 247 5.52 -0.37 10.06
C PHE A 247 5.78 -1.58 10.98
N LEU A 248 7.04 -1.88 11.29
CA LEU A 248 7.39 -2.94 12.25
C LEU A 248 6.84 -2.67 13.65
N LEU A 249 6.82 -1.41 14.08
CA LEU A 249 6.24 -1.01 15.36
C LEU A 249 4.73 -1.25 15.38
N LEU A 250 4.02 -0.89 14.31
CA LEU A 250 2.58 -1.16 14.16
C LEU A 250 2.30 -2.67 14.19
N GLU A 251 3.11 -3.47 13.49
CA GLU A 251 2.97 -4.93 13.50
C GLU A 251 3.19 -5.53 14.90
N ARG A 252 4.23 -5.09 15.60
CA ARG A 252 4.65 -5.69 16.89
C ARG A 252 3.95 -5.07 18.10
N GLY A 253 3.29 -3.92 17.92
CA GLY A 253 2.69 -3.08 18.96
C GLY A 253 3.71 -2.33 19.83
N ARG A 254 4.88 -2.92 20.08
CA ARG A 254 6.02 -2.32 20.76
C ARG A 254 7.34 -2.95 20.31
N ILE A 255 8.43 -2.22 20.40
CA ILE A 255 9.78 -2.71 20.11
C ILE A 255 10.68 -2.38 21.30
N ALA A 256 11.43 -3.36 21.82
CA ALA A 256 12.44 -3.07 22.85
C ALA A 256 13.58 -2.25 22.22
N LEU A 257 13.95 -1.13 22.86
CA LEU A 257 14.97 -0.22 22.33
C LEU A 257 16.33 -0.90 22.19
N ALA A 258 16.66 -1.81 23.12
CA ALA A 258 17.89 -2.59 23.09
C ALA A 258 18.00 -3.52 21.87
N ASP A 259 16.87 -3.96 21.32
CA ASP A 259 16.85 -4.88 20.17
C ASP A 259 16.83 -4.13 18.83
N LEU A 260 16.47 -2.83 18.84
CA LEU A 260 16.28 -2.04 17.63
C LEU A 260 17.54 -1.96 16.74
N PRO A 261 18.77 -1.73 17.25
CA PRO A 261 19.97 -1.70 16.42
C PRO A 261 20.18 -3.01 15.65
N ALA A 262 20.06 -4.15 16.33
CA ALA A 262 20.23 -5.47 15.70
C ALA A 262 19.13 -5.74 14.67
N MET A 263 17.88 -5.42 15.01
CA MET A 263 16.74 -5.55 14.10
C MET A 263 16.94 -4.74 12.81
N MET A 264 17.35 -3.48 12.92
CA MET A 264 17.57 -2.62 11.76
C MET A 264 18.71 -3.13 10.86
N ARG A 265 19.77 -3.70 11.46
CA ARG A 265 20.88 -4.33 10.72
C ARG A 265 20.45 -5.60 9.98
N GLU A 266 19.54 -6.38 10.55
CA GLU A 266 19.08 -7.65 9.98
C GLU A 266 18.11 -7.47 8.81
N ILE A 267 17.40 -6.34 8.74
CA ILE A 267 16.49 -6.02 7.64
C ILE A 267 17.29 -5.47 6.44
N PRO A 268 17.32 -6.20 5.30
CA PRO A 268 18.20 -5.86 4.18
C PRO A 268 18.04 -4.43 3.66
N LEU A 269 16.80 -3.96 3.48
CA LEU A 269 16.55 -2.63 2.93
C LEU A 269 16.99 -1.51 3.88
N LEU A 270 16.81 -1.69 5.19
CA LEU A 270 17.32 -0.74 6.19
C LEU A 270 18.85 -0.69 6.18
N ARG A 271 19.50 -1.87 6.12
CA ARG A 271 20.96 -1.99 6.03
C ARG A 271 21.51 -1.36 4.74
N ILE A 272 20.90 -1.64 3.59
CA ILE A 272 21.30 -1.08 2.28
C ILE A 272 21.12 0.43 2.28
N THR A 273 19.96 0.92 2.71
CA THR A 273 19.68 2.36 2.80
C THR A 273 20.69 3.07 3.70
N ASN A 274 20.98 2.51 4.89
CA ASN A 274 21.99 3.07 5.78
C ASN A 274 23.38 3.09 5.12
N ALA A 275 23.84 1.97 4.59
CA ALA A 275 25.16 1.87 3.96
C ALA A 275 25.34 2.84 2.77
N ARG A 276 24.27 3.05 1.99
CA ARG A 276 24.30 3.89 0.80
C ARG A 276 24.23 5.38 1.10
N PHE A 277 23.43 5.78 2.09
CA PHE A 277 23.08 7.20 2.28
C PHE A 277 23.54 7.80 3.61
N LEU A 278 23.43 7.06 4.72
CA LEU A 278 23.59 7.62 6.07
C LEU A 278 24.92 7.27 6.72
N GLN A 279 25.43 6.06 6.45
CA GLN A 279 26.70 5.53 6.95
C GLN A 279 26.83 5.64 8.48
N MET A 280 25.71 5.46 9.20
CA MET A 280 25.66 5.52 10.65
C MET A 280 25.96 4.15 11.25
N GLU A 281 26.59 4.12 12.43
CA GLU A 281 26.65 2.90 13.25
C GLU A 281 25.25 2.47 13.71
N ASP A 282 25.03 1.16 13.88
CA ASP A 282 23.71 0.58 14.18
C ASP A 282 23.01 1.29 15.37
N ALA A 283 23.74 1.54 16.45
CA ALA A 283 23.20 2.20 17.65
C ALA A 283 22.79 3.66 17.36
N ALA A 284 23.63 4.41 16.65
CA ALA A 284 23.36 5.79 16.30
C ALA A 284 22.16 5.91 15.35
N LEU A 285 22.02 4.97 14.40
CA LEU A 285 20.89 4.93 13.48
C LEU A 285 19.58 4.66 14.23
N ALA A 286 19.58 3.70 15.15
CA ALA A 286 18.42 3.37 15.97
C ALA A 286 17.98 4.57 16.84
N ASP A 287 18.92 5.19 17.55
CA ASP A 287 18.66 6.37 18.38
C ASP A 287 18.10 7.53 17.55
N TRP A 288 18.72 7.80 16.39
CA TRP A 288 18.23 8.80 15.45
C TRP A 288 16.79 8.49 15.01
N CYS A 289 16.49 7.25 14.63
CA CYS A 289 15.16 6.87 14.15
C CYS A 289 14.10 7.06 15.23
N VAL A 290 14.38 6.67 16.47
CA VAL A 290 13.49 6.87 17.62
C VAL A 290 13.17 8.36 17.79
N VAL A 291 14.20 9.21 17.81
CA VAL A 291 14.02 10.67 17.95
C VAL A 291 13.18 11.24 16.80
N GLN A 292 13.40 10.80 15.56
CA GLN A 292 12.61 11.30 14.44
C GLN A 292 11.14 10.85 14.48
N LEU A 293 10.88 9.60 14.87
CA LEU A 293 9.51 9.10 15.02
C LEU A 293 8.76 9.85 16.14
N GLN A 294 9.44 10.14 17.26
CA GLN A 294 8.88 10.96 18.34
C GLN A 294 8.58 12.39 17.89
N LYS A 295 9.52 13.04 17.18
CA LYS A 295 9.31 14.40 16.63
C LYS A 295 8.15 14.47 15.65
N ALA A 296 7.93 13.41 14.88
CA ALA A 296 6.81 13.29 13.96
C ALA A 296 5.48 12.93 14.66
N GLY A 297 5.49 12.66 15.98
CA GLY A 297 4.33 12.17 16.72
C GLY A 297 3.93 10.73 16.37
N ALA A 298 4.77 10.00 15.64
CA ALA A 298 4.49 8.65 15.16
C ALA A 298 4.88 7.55 16.14
N ALA A 299 5.61 7.87 17.22
CA ALA A 299 5.93 6.92 18.28
C ALA A 299 6.18 7.65 19.60
N ALA A 300 6.12 6.91 20.70
CA ALA A 300 6.60 7.33 22.01
C ALA A 300 7.62 6.33 22.56
N SER A 301 8.36 6.72 23.58
CA SER A 301 9.27 5.82 24.30
C SER A 301 9.07 5.97 25.80
N ASP A 302 9.10 4.86 26.52
CA ASP A 302 9.11 4.82 27.99
C ASP A 302 10.52 4.61 28.57
N GLY A 303 11.56 4.65 27.72
CA GLY A 303 12.95 4.39 28.07
C GLY A 303 13.37 2.92 27.96
N VAL A 304 12.41 2.00 27.76
CA VAL A 304 12.67 0.56 27.55
C VAL A 304 12.11 0.11 26.20
N PHE A 305 10.90 0.57 25.86
CA PHE A 305 10.18 0.26 24.65
C PHE A 305 9.91 1.50 23.81
N LEU A 306 10.01 1.34 22.50
CA LEU A 306 9.34 2.18 21.52
C LEU A 306 7.89 1.70 21.39
N LEU A 307 6.94 2.63 21.43
CA LEU A 307 5.50 2.39 21.47
C LEU A 307 4.80 3.13 20.34
N ASP A 308 3.76 2.50 19.81
CA ASP A 308 2.85 3.11 18.83
C ASP A 308 2.09 4.31 19.42
N ARG A 309 1.80 5.30 18.57
CA ARG A 309 1.05 6.53 18.89
C ARG A 309 0.12 6.88 17.73
#